data_AF-A0A8D0D0J1-F1
#
_entry.id   AF-A0A8D0D0J1-F1
#
_cell.length_a   1.000
_cell.length_b   1.000
_cell.length_c   1.000
_cell.angle_alpha   90.00
_cell.angle_beta   90.00
_cell.angle_gamma   90.00
#
_symmetry.space_group_name_H-M   'P 1'
#
loop_
_entity.id
_entity.type
_entity.pdbx_description
1 polymer ?
#
loop_
_entity_poly.entity_id
_entity_poly.type
_entity_poly.pdbx_seq_one_letter_code
_entity_poly.pdbx_strand_id
1 'polypeptide(L)'
;MGKNKKNKTKELGTQAGKAGQHSSDKKLKRDGKPKKAKQDHLEHIPFKLREIMKSKERMKTGSLNTKKLKEAISPKGKPDDSESGDIPVPHFRRGKAESEKAYLRRMENETKHVLFLTKNQVDRKPELDADKQERPADTGKSEKKKEHDKVRLQRLHQKKLDRQEDKMEKEMFVDYVPFGEVAMAPPSFSAKPKKAPVRSQKASKELLLNSLLGHTVISTAKPSMARQRIMEEERERAVEAYRLLKKQKQQQHEARAANLEKLKNPQ
;
A
#
# COMPACT_ATOMS: atom_id res chain seq x y z
N MET A 1 -5.43 55.83 22.03
CA MET A 1 -5.12 56.27 23.41
C MET A 1 -4.37 55.14 24.11
N GLY A 2 -3.08 55.31 24.40
CA GLY A 2 -2.27 54.30 25.08
C GLY A 2 -0.79 54.45 24.76
N LYS A 3 -0.08 55.18 25.61
CA LYS A 3 1.28 55.73 25.40
C LYS A 3 2.38 54.72 25.76
N ASN A 4 3.41 54.69 24.92
CA ASN A 4 4.86 54.75 25.20
C ASN A 4 5.44 54.08 26.46
N LYS A 5 6.48 53.25 26.25
CA LYS A 5 7.73 53.37 27.03
C LYS A 5 8.95 53.07 26.15
N LYS A 6 9.73 54.12 25.91
CA LYS A 6 11.08 54.10 25.34
C LYS A 6 12.06 53.89 26.49
N ASN A 7 13.14 53.16 26.24
CA ASN A 7 14.43 53.44 26.84
C ASN A 7 15.45 53.59 25.68
N LYS A 8 15.91 54.83 25.47
CA LYS A 8 17.09 55.22 24.70
C LYS A 8 18.24 55.43 25.68
N THR A 9 19.48 55.16 25.27
CA THR A 9 20.71 56.00 25.36
C THR A 9 21.94 55.09 25.13
N LYS A 10 23.04 55.43 24.43
CA LYS A 10 23.67 56.65 23.88
C LYS A 10 24.41 56.25 22.58
N GLU A 11 24.37 56.99 21.46
CA GLU A 11 25.23 58.14 21.05
C GLU A 11 26.74 57.89 21.28
N LEU A 12 27.67 58.13 20.36
CA LEU A 12 27.94 59.30 19.51
C LEU A 12 28.72 58.88 18.25
N GLY A 13 28.43 59.41 17.07
CA GLY A 13 29.23 60.49 16.44
C GLY A 13 29.65 59.99 15.04
N THR A 14 29.76 60.76 13.96
CA THR A 14 29.73 62.20 13.72
C THR A 14 29.43 62.37 12.22
N GLN A 15 28.77 63.47 11.85
CA GLN A 15 28.62 63.96 10.47
C GLN A 15 30.00 64.12 9.81
N ALA A 16 30.22 64.08 8.49
CA ALA A 16 29.64 64.86 7.40
C ALA A 16 30.19 64.28 6.09
N GLY A 17 29.49 64.38 4.96
CA GLY A 17 29.74 65.51 4.05
C GLY A 17 29.36 65.14 2.62
N LYS A 18 28.99 66.17 1.87
CA LYS A 18 28.21 66.14 0.62
C LYS A 18 29.05 65.91 -0.65
N ALA A 19 28.34 65.46 -1.68
CA ALA A 19 28.40 65.87 -3.10
C ALA A 19 29.54 65.41 -4.03
N GLY A 20 29.13 65.23 -5.30
CA GLY A 20 29.97 65.00 -6.48
C GLY A 20 30.17 63.51 -6.81
N GLN A 21 30.13 63.01 -8.03
CA GLN A 21 29.82 63.52 -9.36
C GLN A 21 29.86 62.28 -10.29
N HIS A 22 29.20 62.34 -11.44
CA HIS A 22 29.18 61.28 -12.46
C HIS A 22 30.58 60.91 -13.00
N SER A 23 30.83 59.63 -13.27
CA SER A 23 31.64 59.15 -14.41
C SER A 23 31.34 57.65 -14.62
N SER A 24 30.53 57.34 -15.63
CA SER A 24 30.92 57.00 -16.99
C SER A 24 31.12 55.49 -17.18
N ASP A 25 30.35 54.98 -18.14
CA ASP A 25 30.38 53.61 -18.62
C ASP A 25 31.80 53.17 -18.95
N LYS A 26 32.32 52.23 -18.16
CA LYS A 26 33.39 51.33 -18.59
C LYS A 26 32.86 49.90 -18.55
N LYS A 27 32.32 49.49 -19.70
CA LYS A 27 32.14 48.07 -20.05
C LYS A 27 33.51 47.40 -20.00
N LEU A 28 33.80 46.70 -18.90
CA LEU A 28 34.83 45.67 -18.90
C LEU A 28 34.24 44.42 -19.57
N LYS A 29 34.53 44.30 -20.87
CA LYS A 29 34.55 43.02 -21.57
C LYS A 29 35.46 42.08 -20.76
N ARG A 30 34.85 41.08 -20.11
CA ARG A 30 35.58 39.92 -19.59
C ARG A 30 34.98 38.67 -20.19
N ASP A 31 35.50 38.31 -21.36
CA ASP A 31 35.49 36.92 -21.80
C ASP A 31 36.34 36.13 -20.81
N GLY A 32 35.67 35.41 -19.93
CA GLY A 32 36.29 34.62 -18.90
C GLY A 32 35.29 33.62 -18.36
N LYS A 33 35.35 32.40 -18.89
CA LYS A 33 34.67 31.21 -18.34
C LYS A 33 34.70 31.27 -16.81
N PRO A 34 33.56 31.07 -16.10
CA PRO A 34 33.62 30.97 -14.66
C PRO A 34 34.56 29.81 -14.32
N LYS A 35 35.71 30.11 -13.70
CA LYS A 35 36.56 29.09 -13.10
C LYS A 35 35.64 28.33 -12.15
N LYS A 36 35.45 27.02 -12.40
CA LYS A 36 34.71 26.14 -11.51
C LYS A 36 35.35 26.28 -10.13
N ALA A 37 34.70 27.04 -9.25
CA ALA A 37 35.08 27.14 -7.86
C ALA A 37 35.07 25.71 -7.34
N LYS A 38 36.18 25.32 -6.71
CA LYS A 38 36.40 23.95 -6.24
C LYS A 38 35.21 23.52 -5.38
N GLN A 39 34.82 22.27 -5.57
CA GLN A 39 33.62 21.62 -5.02
C GLN A 39 33.71 21.38 -3.49
N ASP A 40 34.67 22.00 -2.79
CA ASP A 40 35.02 21.68 -1.40
C ASP A 40 34.04 22.25 -0.38
N HIS A 41 33.36 23.36 -0.70
CA HIS A 41 32.42 23.99 0.24
C HIS A 41 31.08 23.26 0.31
N LEU A 42 30.68 22.51 -0.73
CA LEU A 42 29.44 21.72 -0.70
C LEU A 42 29.56 20.48 0.18
N GLU A 43 30.78 19.94 0.33
CA GLU A 43 31.08 18.73 1.11
C GLU A 43 30.83 18.94 2.62
N HIS A 44 31.03 20.16 3.11
CA HIS A 44 30.82 20.55 4.51
C HIS A 44 29.37 20.92 4.83
N ILE A 45 28.52 21.09 3.81
CA ILE A 45 27.09 21.37 3.97
C ILE A 45 26.36 20.04 4.26
N PRO A 46 25.47 20.01 5.26
CA PRO A 46 24.63 18.84 5.54
C PRO A 46 23.91 18.33 4.29
N PHE A 47 23.91 17.00 4.10
CA PHE A 47 23.41 16.32 2.89
C PHE A 47 22.03 16.83 2.45
N LYS A 48 21.10 16.99 3.40
CA LYS A 48 19.73 17.45 3.13
C LYS A 48 19.70 18.83 2.48
N LEU A 49 20.55 19.75 2.95
CA LEU A 49 20.63 21.11 2.42
C LEU A 49 21.35 21.13 1.07
N ARG A 50 22.39 20.30 0.90
CA ARG A 50 23.09 20.09 -0.39
C ARG A 50 22.14 19.62 -1.48
N GLU A 51 21.26 18.67 -1.16
CA GLU A 51 20.27 18.11 -2.08
C GLU A 51 19.20 19.15 -2.46
N ILE A 52 18.71 19.93 -1.49
CA ILE A 52 17.74 21.02 -1.75
C ILE A 52 18.35 22.12 -2.63
N MET A 53 19.61 22.50 -2.38
CA MET A 53 20.31 23.49 -3.21
C MET A 53 20.49 22.98 -4.65
N LYS A 54 20.94 21.73 -4.83
CA LYS A 54 21.04 21.09 -6.15
C LYS A 54 19.70 21.01 -6.87
N SER A 55 18.62 20.70 -6.15
CA SER A 55 17.25 20.67 -6.70
C SER A 55 16.83 22.07 -7.17
N LYS A 56 17.04 23.11 -6.35
CA LYS A 56 16.75 24.50 -6.71
C LYS A 56 17.57 24.97 -7.91
N GLU A 57 18.82 24.56 -8.04
CA GLU A 57 19.66 24.87 -9.21
C GLU A 57 19.12 24.21 -10.49
N ARG A 58 18.69 22.94 -10.43
CA ARG A 58 18.02 22.26 -11.55
C ARG A 58 16.71 22.96 -11.96
N MET A 59 15.93 23.42 -10.98
CA MET A 59 14.71 24.19 -11.23
C MET A 59 14.99 25.58 -11.83
N LYS A 60 16.11 26.22 -11.45
CA LYS A 60 16.53 27.53 -12.00
C LYS A 60 17.15 27.45 -13.39
N THR A 61 17.85 26.36 -13.71
CA THR A 61 18.60 26.22 -14.97
C THR A 61 17.76 25.67 -16.13
N GLY A 62 16.59 25.10 -15.87
CA GLY A 62 15.66 24.66 -16.91
C GLY A 62 16.19 23.47 -17.75
N SER A 63 15.29 22.64 -18.27
CA SER A 63 15.60 21.37 -18.95
C SER A 63 16.15 21.53 -20.38
N LEU A 64 17.10 22.43 -20.61
CA LEU A 64 17.49 22.84 -21.97
C LEU A 64 18.33 21.81 -22.76
N ASN A 65 18.76 20.68 -22.16
CA ASN A 65 19.75 19.80 -22.80
C ASN A 65 19.29 18.37 -23.13
N THR A 66 18.01 18.01 -22.97
CA THR A 66 17.55 16.61 -23.22
C THR A 66 16.94 16.37 -24.60
N LYS A 67 16.75 17.41 -25.43
CA LYS A 67 16.04 17.27 -26.73
C LYS A 67 16.92 16.92 -27.93
N LYS A 68 18.26 16.99 -27.85
CA LYS A 68 19.14 16.84 -29.03
C LYS A 68 19.70 15.43 -29.30
N LEU A 69 19.37 14.43 -28.49
CA LEU A 69 19.95 13.08 -28.62
C LEU A 69 18.96 12.02 -29.17
N LYS A 70 17.71 12.38 -29.48
CA LYS A 70 16.69 11.42 -29.94
C LYS A 70 16.42 11.42 -31.46
N GLU A 71 17.03 12.29 -32.25
CA GLU A 71 16.76 12.38 -33.70
C GLU A 71 17.60 11.42 -34.57
N ALA A 72 18.60 10.72 -34.02
CA ALA A 72 19.56 9.96 -34.84
C ALA A 72 19.21 8.47 -35.08
N ILE A 73 18.04 7.99 -34.64
CA ILE A 73 17.66 6.57 -34.76
C ILE A 73 16.21 6.44 -35.22
N SER A 74 15.93 6.77 -36.48
CA SER A 74 14.73 6.25 -37.16
C SER A 74 14.99 6.08 -38.66
N PRO A 75 14.70 4.91 -39.26
CA PRO A 75 14.76 4.74 -40.70
C PRO A 75 13.50 5.32 -41.35
N LYS A 76 13.71 6.12 -42.40
CA LYS A 76 12.66 6.71 -43.24
C LYS A 76 11.94 5.64 -44.07
N GLY A 77 10.62 5.53 -43.89
CA GLY A 77 9.66 4.98 -44.86
C GLY A 77 8.44 5.91 -44.89
N LYS A 78 7.99 6.32 -46.08
CA LYS A 78 6.92 7.32 -46.30
C LYS A 78 5.49 6.70 -46.24
N PRO A 79 4.40 7.43 -46.55
CA PRO A 79 3.50 8.01 -45.58
C PRO A 79 2.09 7.38 -45.67
N ASP A 80 1.45 7.16 -44.53
CA ASP A 80 0.02 7.45 -44.41
C ASP A 80 -0.24 7.73 -42.94
N ASP A 81 -1.02 8.77 -42.67
CA ASP A 81 -1.14 9.40 -41.36
C ASP A 81 -1.65 8.41 -40.30
N SER A 82 -0.74 7.84 -39.52
CA SER A 82 -1.05 7.10 -38.29
C SER A 82 0.04 7.35 -37.25
N GLU A 83 0.52 8.59 -37.20
CA GLU A 83 1.15 9.17 -36.02
C GLU A 83 0.07 9.24 -34.93
N SER A 84 -0.17 8.15 -34.18
CA SER A 84 -0.73 8.10 -32.80
C SER A 84 -1.44 6.78 -32.44
N GLY A 85 -0.92 5.60 -32.79
CA GLY A 85 -1.41 4.33 -32.23
C GLY A 85 -2.92 4.03 -32.42
N ASP A 86 -3.57 4.69 -33.38
CA ASP A 86 -4.96 4.40 -33.76
C ASP A 86 -5.02 3.19 -34.68
N ILE A 87 -6.12 2.44 -34.60
CA ILE A 87 -6.29 1.25 -35.45
C ILE A 87 -6.59 1.72 -36.88
N PRO A 88 -5.84 1.23 -37.88
CA PRO A 88 -6.15 1.54 -39.26
C PRO A 88 -7.53 1.00 -39.62
N VAL A 89 -8.36 1.85 -40.22
CA VAL A 89 -9.72 1.49 -40.67
C VAL A 89 -9.64 0.96 -42.10
N PRO A 90 -9.89 -0.35 -42.34
CA PRO A 90 -9.81 -0.93 -43.68
C PRO A 90 -10.94 -0.43 -44.58
N HIS A 91 -10.63 -0.16 -45.85
CA HIS A 91 -11.62 0.20 -46.86
C HIS A 91 -12.08 -1.02 -47.64
N PHE A 92 -13.29 -1.49 -47.35
CA PHE A 92 -13.88 -2.66 -48.01
C PHE A 92 -14.48 -2.30 -49.38
N ARG A 93 -13.63 -2.32 -50.42
CA ARG A 93 -14.06 -2.28 -51.83
C ARG A 93 -13.61 -3.55 -52.54
N ARG A 94 -14.49 -4.15 -53.34
CA ARG A 94 -14.17 -5.34 -54.15
C ARG A 94 -13.23 -4.94 -55.29
N GLY A 95 -12.13 -5.68 -55.44
CA GLY A 95 -11.20 -5.46 -56.56
C GLY A 95 -11.83 -5.84 -57.91
N LYS A 96 -11.37 -5.22 -59.00
CA LYS A 96 -11.90 -5.50 -60.36
C LYS A 96 -11.72 -6.97 -60.80
N ALA A 97 -10.63 -7.60 -60.36
CA ALA A 97 -10.30 -9.00 -60.68
C ALA A 97 -10.61 -9.97 -59.54
N GLU A 98 -11.31 -9.52 -58.49
CA GLU A 98 -11.56 -10.31 -57.30
C GLU A 98 -12.93 -11.00 -57.36
N SER A 99 -12.96 -12.29 -57.07
CA SER A 99 -14.22 -13.03 -56.90
C SER A 99 -14.93 -12.63 -55.60
N GLU A 100 -16.26 -12.75 -55.57
CA GLU A 100 -17.07 -12.43 -54.37
C GLU A 100 -16.62 -13.19 -53.13
N LYS A 101 -16.29 -14.47 -53.29
CA LYS A 101 -15.83 -15.31 -52.17
C LYS A 101 -14.46 -14.87 -51.65
N ALA A 102 -13.56 -14.41 -52.52
CA ALA A 102 -12.27 -13.88 -52.10
C ALA A 102 -12.44 -12.54 -51.34
N TYR A 103 -13.33 -11.68 -51.83
CA TYR A 103 -13.67 -10.41 -51.17
C TYR A 103 -14.22 -10.62 -49.76
N LEU A 104 -15.20 -11.52 -49.60
CA LEU A 104 -15.76 -11.83 -48.29
C LEU A 104 -14.70 -12.37 -47.33
N ARG A 105 -13.79 -13.22 -47.81
CA ARG A 105 -12.68 -13.74 -46.99
C ARG A 105 -11.71 -12.64 -46.57
N ARG A 106 -11.33 -11.72 -47.46
CA ARG A 106 -10.47 -10.58 -47.09
C ARG A 106 -11.17 -9.72 -46.04
N MET A 107 -12.43 -9.39 -46.29
CA MET A 107 -13.24 -8.59 -45.38
C MET A 107 -13.35 -9.23 -43.99
N GLU A 108 -13.64 -10.54 -43.92
CA GLU A 108 -13.70 -11.27 -42.66
C GLU A 108 -12.36 -11.26 -41.90
N ASN A 109 -11.24 -11.45 -42.60
CA ASN A 109 -9.92 -11.48 -41.99
C ASN A 109 -9.51 -10.12 -41.44
N GLU A 110 -9.71 -9.05 -42.22
CA GLU A 110 -9.44 -7.68 -41.80
C GLU A 110 -10.34 -7.27 -40.63
N THR A 111 -11.62 -7.64 -40.65
CA THR A 111 -12.56 -7.39 -39.54
C THR A 111 -12.11 -8.09 -38.26
N LYS A 112 -11.69 -9.36 -38.35
CA LYS A 112 -11.13 -10.11 -37.21
C LYS A 112 -9.86 -9.44 -36.68
N HIS A 113 -9.01 -8.93 -37.57
CA HIS A 113 -7.77 -8.27 -37.20
C HIS A 113 -8.01 -6.93 -36.49
N VAL A 114 -8.89 -6.07 -37.04
CA VAL A 114 -9.31 -4.81 -36.40
C VAL A 114 -9.94 -5.06 -35.04
N LEU A 115 -10.81 -6.07 -34.93
CA LEU A 115 -11.42 -6.45 -33.65
C LEU A 115 -10.36 -6.91 -32.64
N PHE A 116 -9.37 -7.67 -33.08
CA PHE A 116 -8.25 -8.09 -32.24
C PHE A 116 -7.45 -6.89 -31.75
N LEU A 117 -7.09 -5.95 -32.62
CA LEU A 117 -6.38 -4.74 -32.22
C LEU A 117 -7.22 -3.90 -31.24
N THR A 118 -8.53 -3.77 -31.49
CA THR A 118 -9.46 -3.01 -30.64
C THR A 118 -9.51 -3.57 -29.23
N LYS A 119 -9.61 -4.91 -29.10
CA LYS A 119 -9.63 -5.58 -27.79
C LYS A 119 -8.35 -5.39 -26.99
N ASN A 120 -7.23 -5.14 -27.67
CA ASN A 120 -5.93 -4.95 -27.04
C ASN A 120 -5.58 -3.47 -26.82
N GLN A 121 -6.43 -2.54 -27.27
CA GLN A 121 -6.26 -1.13 -26.98
C GLN A 121 -6.75 -0.79 -25.58
N VAL A 122 -6.04 0.13 -24.93
CA VAL A 122 -6.48 0.74 -23.68
C VAL A 122 -7.63 1.70 -24.00
N ASP A 123 -8.71 1.67 -23.21
CA ASP A 123 -9.84 2.60 -23.35
C ASP A 123 -9.33 4.05 -23.40
N ARG A 124 -9.40 4.66 -24.58
CA ARG A 124 -9.07 6.09 -24.75
C ARG A 124 -10.21 6.90 -24.14
N LYS A 125 -9.87 7.78 -23.21
CA LYS A 125 -10.76 8.80 -22.66
C LYS A 125 -10.35 10.16 -23.23
N PRO A 126 -10.72 10.47 -24.49
CA PRO A 126 -10.32 11.71 -25.15
C PRO A 126 -10.84 12.96 -24.43
N GLU A 127 -11.86 12.82 -23.57
CA GLU A 127 -12.42 13.91 -22.76
C GLU A 127 -11.56 14.30 -21.55
N LEU A 128 -10.49 13.55 -21.22
CA LEU A 128 -9.58 13.85 -20.11
C LEU A 128 -8.27 14.49 -20.61
N ASP A 129 -7.82 15.55 -19.94
CA ASP A 129 -6.54 16.23 -20.22
C ASP A 129 -5.35 15.24 -20.29
N ALA A 130 -4.39 15.50 -21.20
CA ALA A 130 -3.24 14.62 -21.48
C ALA A 130 -2.45 14.18 -20.22
N ASP A 131 -2.37 15.04 -19.20
CA ASP A 131 -1.70 14.75 -17.92
C ASP A 131 -2.39 13.66 -17.05
N LYS A 132 -3.66 13.34 -17.37
CA LYS A 132 -4.47 12.32 -16.69
C LYS A 132 -4.65 11.06 -17.52
N GLN A 133 -4.31 11.07 -18.81
CA GLN A 133 -4.44 9.93 -19.72
C GLN A 133 -3.31 8.90 -19.56
N GLU A 134 -2.07 9.34 -19.35
CA GLU A 134 -0.93 8.43 -19.14
C GLU A 134 -0.87 7.83 -17.74
N ARG A 135 -1.65 8.36 -16.80
CA ARG A 135 -1.74 7.79 -15.47
C ARG A 135 -2.70 6.62 -15.53
N PRO A 136 -2.28 5.38 -15.26
CA PRO A 136 -3.21 4.28 -15.13
C PRO A 136 -4.32 4.70 -14.17
N ALA A 137 -5.56 4.27 -14.44
CA ALA A 137 -6.81 4.64 -13.76
C ALA A 137 -6.86 4.29 -12.26
N ASP A 138 -5.70 4.08 -11.64
CA ASP A 138 -5.43 3.48 -10.36
C ASP A 138 -4.77 4.45 -9.38
N THR A 139 -4.67 5.74 -9.76
CA THR A 139 -3.98 6.80 -9.00
C THR A 139 -4.80 7.44 -7.87
N GLY A 140 -5.96 6.89 -7.52
CA GLY A 140 -6.85 7.47 -6.49
C GLY A 140 -6.83 6.79 -5.12
N LYS A 141 -6.26 5.58 -5.01
CA LYS A 141 -6.32 4.79 -3.77
C LYS A 141 -4.91 4.36 -3.38
N SER A 142 -4.54 4.61 -2.12
CA SER A 142 -3.33 4.03 -1.55
C SER A 142 -3.36 2.51 -1.69
N GLU A 143 -2.19 1.89 -1.85
CA GLU A 143 -2.03 0.44 -1.94
C GLU A 143 -2.80 -0.29 -0.82
N LYS A 144 -2.71 0.24 0.40
CA LYS A 144 -3.46 -0.21 1.58
C LYS A 144 -4.98 -0.23 1.39
N LYS A 145 -5.55 0.74 0.67
CA LYS A 145 -7.00 0.79 0.39
C LYS A 145 -7.40 -0.27 -0.63
N LYS A 146 -6.55 -0.56 -1.62
CA LYS A 146 -6.78 -1.65 -2.58
C LYS A 146 -6.73 -3.02 -1.89
N GLU A 147 -5.78 -3.23 -0.99
CA GLU A 147 -5.71 -4.46 -0.17
C GLU A 147 -6.96 -4.61 0.71
N HIS A 148 -7.38 -3.54 1.39
CA HIS A 148 -8.58 -3.55 2.21
C HIS A 148 -9.84 -3.87 1.38
N ASP A 149 -9.98 -3.29 0.19
CA ASP A 149 -11.09 -3.57 -0.73
C ASP A 149 -11.07 -5.05 -1.18
N LYS A 150 -9.90 -5.62 -1.49
CA LYS A 150 -9.73 -7.05 -1.84
C LYS A 150 -10.09 -7.98 -0.67
N VAL A 151 -9.58 -7.70 0.53
CA VAL A 151 -9.87 -8.49 1.74
C VAL A 151 -11.36 -8.44 2.08
N ARG A 152 -12.00 -7.27 1.94
CA ARG A 152 -13.44 -7.12 2.13
C ARG A 152 -14.23 -7.98 1.15
N LEU A 153 -13.83 -8.02 -0.12
CA LEU A 153 -14.47 -8.84 -1.14
C LEU A 153 -14.31 -10.34 -0.84
N GLN A 154 -13.12 -10.78 -0.46
CA GLN A 154 -12.85 -12.17 -0.06
C GLN A 154 -13.71 -12.59 1.13
N ARG A 155 -13.83 -11.73 2.16
CA ARG A 155 -14.69 -11.99 3.32
C ARG A 155 -16.17 -12.13 2.92
N LEU A 156 -16.65 -11.33 1.97
CA LEU A 156 -18.03 -11.44 1.49
C LEU A 156 -18.28 -12.75 0.73
N HIS A 157 -17.30 -13.20 -0.06
CA HIS A 157 -17.37 -14.48 -0.75
C HIS A 157 -17.38 -15.64 0.25
N GLN A 158 -16.45 -15.63 1.21
CA GLN A 158 -16.39 -16.65 2.26
C GLN A 158 -17.69 -16.72 3.05
N LYS A 159 -18.23 -15.58 3.51
CA LYS A 159 -19.53 -15.52 4.21
C LYS A 159 -20.69 -16.11 3.39
N LYS A 160 -20.62 -16.06 2.06
CA LYS A 160 -21.63 -16.66 1.19
C LYS A 160 -21.51 -18.18 1.15
N LEU A 161 -20.28 -18.71 1.12
CA LEU A 161 -19.99 -20.14 1.21
C LEU A 161 -20.40 -20.67 2.59
N ASP A 162 -19.96 -20.02 3.67
CA ASP A 162 -20.32 -20.41 5.05
C ASP A 162 -21.85 -20.48 5.21
N ARG A 163 -22.59 -19.50 4.68
CA ARG A 163 -24.07 -19.52 4.69
C ARG A 163 -24.69 -20.65 3.86
N GLN A 164 -24.01 -21.10 2.81
CA GLN A 164 -24.47 -22.25 2.03
C GLN A 164 -24.23 -23.54 2.82
N GLU A 165 -23.06 -23.67 3.44
CA GLU A 165 -22.73 -24.78 4.34
C GLU A 165 -23.72 -24.85 5.51
N ASP A 166 -23.97 -23.74 6.21
CA ASP A 166 -24.95 -23.64 7.30
C ASP A 166 -26.35 -24.12 6.88
N LYS A 167 -26.76 -23.80 5.64
CA LYS A 167 -28.07 -24.23 5.12
C LYS A 167 -28.08 -25.72 4.85
N MET A 168 -27.02 -26.27 4.24
CA MET A 168 -26.92 -27.70 4.00
C MET A 168 -26.85 -28.48 5.32
N GLU A 169 -26.09 -28.00 6.30
CA GLU A 169 -26.06 -28.58 7.64
C GLU A 169 -27.45 -28.56 8.28
N LYS A 170 -28.14 -27.41 8.24
CA LYS A 170 -29.50 -27.31 8.77
C LYS A 170 -30.44 -28.30 8.08
N GLU A 171 -30.35 -28.46 6.77
CA GLU A 171 -31.15 -29.46 6.04
C GLU A 171 -30.80 -30.90 6.44
N MET A 172 -29.52 -31.21 6.70
CA MET A 172 -29.09 -32.52 7.18
C MET A 172 -29.56 -32.83 8.62
N PHE A 173 -29.72 -31.82 9.48
CA PHE A 173 -30.10 -31.97 10.89
C PHE A 173 -31.58 -31.64 11.18
N VAL A 174 -32.44 -31.61 10.16
CA VAL A 174 -33.89 -31.49 10.33
C VAL A 174 -34.52 -32.88 10.28
N ASP A 175 -34.77 -33.46 11.45
CA ASP A 175 -35.56 -34.69 11.58
C ASP A 175 -37.06 -34.35 11.56
N TYR A 176 -37.76 -34.77 10.52
CA TYR A 176 -39.21 -34.62 10.44
C TYR A 176 -39.89 -35.68 11.32
N VAL A 177 -40.17 -35.30 12.56
CA VAL A 177 -40.97 -36.11 13.49
C VAL A 177 -42.44 -35.69 13.38
N PRO A 178 -43.38 -36.60 13.06
CA PRO A 178 -44.79 -36.26 12.99
C PRO A 178 -45.30 -35.78 14.37
N PHE A 179 -46.08 -34.71 14.36
CA PHE A 179 -46.69 -34.15 15.56
C PHE A 179 -47.62 -35.20 16.21
N GLY A 180 -47.27 -35.67 17.40
CA GLY A 180 -48.03 -36.68 18.14
C GLY A 180 -47.18 -37.69 18.92
N GLU A 181 -45.93 -37.93 18.50
CA GLU A 181 -44.98 -38.82 19.19
C GLU A 181 -43.90 -38.07 19.99
N VAL A 182 -44.12 -36.79 20.28
CA VAL A 182 -43.22 -35.97 21.10
C VAL A 182 -43.64 -36.07 22.56
N ALA A 183 -42.97 -36.93 23.33
CA ALA A 183 -42.94 -36.78 24.78
C ALA A 183 -42.12 -35.52 25.11
N MET A 184 -42.81 -34.39 25.32
CA MET A 184 -42.21 -33.07 25.62
C MET A 184 -41.31 -33.05 26.87
N ALA A 185 -41.44 -34.07 27.72
CA ALA A 185 -40.55 -34.34 28.84
C ALA A 185 -40.35 -35.86 28.91
N PRO A 186 -39.17 -36.33 29.34
CA PRO A 186 -39.01 -37.74 29.66
C PRO A 186 -40.06 -38.14 30.71
N PRO A 187 -40.61 -39.37 30.65
CA PRO A 187 -41.56 -39.83 31.65
C PRO A 187 -40.95 -39.70 33.04
N SER A 188 -41.57 -38.87 33.88
CA SER A 188 -41.11 -38.65 35.24
C SER A 188 -41.56 -39.81 36.12
N PHE A 189 -40.61 -40.65 36.53
CA PHE A 189 -40.84 -41.64 37.57
C PHE A 189 -40.97 -40.93 38.92
N SER A 190 -42.21 -40.66 39.34
CA SER A 190 -42.52 -40.16 40.70
C SER A 190 -42.39 -41.25 41.78
N ALA A 191 -42.18 -42.50 41.38
CA ALA A 191 -42.00 -43.63 42.29
C ALA A 191 -40.61 -43.60 42.92
N LYS A 192 -40.54 -43.47 44.24
CA LYS A 192 -39.29 -43.64 44.99
C LYS A 192 -38.79 -45.08 44.79
N PRO A 193 -37.54 -45.30 44.35
CA PRO A 193 -36.99 -46.66 44.25
C PRO A 193 -37.06 -47.32 45.63
N LYS A 194 -37.75 -48.48 45.71
CA LYS A 194 -38.08 -49.20 46.96
C LYS A 194 -36.88 -49.51 47.87
N LYS A 195 -35.63 -49.38 47.39
CA LYS A 195 -34.40 -49.72 48.13
C LYS A 195 -33.32 -48.63 48.13
N ALA A 196 -33.61 -47.37 47.79
CA ALA A 196 -32.56 -46.34 47.83
C ALA A 196 -32.34 -45.82 49.26
N PRO A 197 -31.10 -45.76 49.76
CA PRO A 197 -30.79 -45.13 51.03
C PRO A 197 -31.01 -43.62 50.93
N VAL A 198 -31.84 -43.06 51.82
CA VAL A 198 -32.08 -41.61 51.91
C VAL A 198 -30.82 -40.94 52.44
N ARG A 199 -29.91 -40.53 51.55
CA ARG A 199 -28.78 -39.68 51.93
C ARG A 199 -29.27 -38.24 52.03
N SER A 200 -29.15 -37.64 53.21
CA SER A 200 -29.48 -36.23 53.47
C SER A 200 -28.71 -35.31 52.53
N GLN A 201 -29.39 -34.30 51.96
CA GLN A 201 -28.89 -33.30 50.99
C GLN A 201 -27.78 -32.34 51.53
N LYS A 202 -26.97 -32.79 52.49
CA LYS A 202 -25.89 -32.01 53.11
C LYS A 202 -24.48 -32.52 52.74
N ALA A 203 -24.35 -33.27 51.64
CA ALA A 203 -23.04 -33.46 51.02
C ALA A 203 -22.75 -32.23 50.15
N SER A 204 -21.57 -31.64 50.31
CA SER A 204 -21.12 -30.39 49.69
C SER A 204 -21.49 -30.30 48.20
N LYS A 205 -21.95 -29.10 47.79
CA LYS A 205 -22.34 -28.76 46.41
C LYS A 205 -21.12 -28.66 45.48
N GLU A 206 -20.30 -29.70 45.43
CA GLU A 206 -19.16 -29.77 44.53
C GLU A 206 -19.53 -30.69 43.38
N LEU A 207 -19.32 -30.22 42.15
CA LEU A 207 -19.59 -31.00 40.95
C LEU A 207 -18.66 -32.21 40.93
N LEU A 208 -19.21 -33.41 40.73
CA LEU A 208 -18.46 -34.67 40.63
C LEU A 208 -17.39 -34.66 39.53
N LEU A 209 -17.55 -33.81 38.51
CA LEU A 209 -16.53 -33.57 37.50
C LEU A 209 -15.25 -32.95 38.08
N ASN A 210 -15.34 -32.11 39.11
CA ASN A 210 -14.16 -31.50 39.72
C ASN A 210 -13.29 -32.54 40.44
N SER A 211 -13.90 -33.58 41.02
CA SER A 211 -13.15 -34.70 41.63
C SER A 211 -12.52 -35.61 40.59
N LEU A 212 -13.17 -35.81 39.43
CA LEU A 212 -12.65 -36.66 38.35
C LEU A 212 -11.55 -35.99 37.56
N LEU A 213 -11.66 -34.68 37.33
CA LEU A 213 -10.75 -33.93 36.47
C LEU A 213 -9.58 -33.31 37.25
N GLY A 214 -9.52 -33.50 38.57
CA GLY A 214 -8.48 -32.95 39.44
C GLY A 214 -8.47 -31.42 39.50
N HIS A 215 -9.45 -30.75 38.90
CA HIS A 215 -9.56 -29.30 38.89
C HIS A 215 -10.21 -28.84 40.19
N THR A 216 -9.39 -28.67 41.22
CA THR A 216 -9.74 -27.79 42.32
C THR A 216 -9.95 -26.39 41.74
N VAL A 217 -11.09 -25.76 42.04
CA VAL A 217 -11.38 -24.35 41.71
C VAL A 217 -10.11 -23.54 41.92
N ILE A 218 -9.58 -22.94 40.85
CA ILE A 218 -8.34 -22.16 40.88
C ILE A 218 -8.54 -21.10 41.96
N SER A 219 -7.86 -21.30 43.08
CA SER A 219 -7.93 -20.42 44.23
C SER A 219 -7.61 -19.01 43.76
N THR A 220 -8.51 -18.07 44.04
CA THR A 220 -8.27 -16.62 43.83
C THR A 220 -7.26 -16.06 44.83
N ALA A 221 -6.63 -16.91 45.65
CA ALA A 221 -5.57 -16.52 46.56
C ALA A 221 -4.27 -16.21 45.82
N LYS A 222 -3.50 -15.27 46.38
CA LYS A 222 -2.18 -14.91 45.87
C LYS A 222 -1.29 -16.17 45.82
N PRO A 223 -0.60 -16.44 44.70
CA PRO A 223 0.28 -17.61 44.60
C PRO A 223 1.41 -17.52 45.63
N SER A 224 1.88 -18.67 46.14
CA SER A 224 3.01 -18.72 47.07
C SER A 224 4.28 -18.08 46.47
N MET A 225 5.17 -17.56 47.32
CA MET A 225 6.42 -16.91 46.87
C MET A 225 7.26 -17.79 45.93
N ALA A 226 7.30 -19.10 46.18
CA ALA A 226 8.01 -20.05 45.30
C ALA A 226 7.36 -20.12 43.91
N ARG A 227 6.03 -20.13 43.84
CA ARG A 227 5.29 -20.16 42.58
C ARG A 227 5.42 -18.83 41.82
N GLN A 228 5.47 -17.71 42.54
CA GLN A 228 5.73 -16.40 41.94
C GLN A 228 7.10 -16.37 41.24
N ARG A 229 8.15 -16.86 41.91
CA ARG A 229 9.49 -16.94 41.31
C ARG A 229 9.52 -17.77 40.03
N ILE A 230 8.85 -18.91 40.01
CA ILE A 230 8.76 -19.77 38.81
C ILE A 230 8.06 -19.03 37.67
N MET A 231 6.92 -18.37 37.95
CA MET A 231 6.20 -17.60 36.93
C MET A 231 7.00 -16.39 36.41
N GLU A 232 7.76 -15.73 37.28
CA GLU A 232 8.63 -14.60 36.92
C GLU A 232 9.81 -15.06 36.05
N GLU A 233 10.45 -16.18 36.39
CA GLU A 233 11.53 -16.76 35.58
C GLU A 233 11.03 -17.17 34.19
N GLU A 234 9.85 -17.79 34.10
CA GLU A 234 9.22 -18.11 32.81
C GLU A 234 8.93 -16.85 31.99
N ARG A 235 8.47 -15.79 32.65
CA ARG A 235 8.22 -14.49 32.01
C ARG A 235 9.51 -13.88 31.49
N GLU A 236 10.60 -13.92 32.26
CA GLU A 236 11.91 -13.44 31.85
C GLU A 236 12.43 -14.20 30.64
N ARG A 237 12.39 -15.54 30.66
CA ARG A 237 12.77 -16.37 29.51
C ARG A 237 11.98 -16.01 28.25
N ALA A 238 10.67 -15.80 28.36
CA ALA A 238 9.82 -15.43 27.23
C ALA A 238 10.21 -14.05 26.65
N VAL A 239 10.52 -13.09 27.51
CA VAL A 239 10.95 -11.74 27.10
C VAL A 239 12.30 -11.77 26.41
N GLU A 240 13.26 -12.55 26.93
CA GLU A 240 14.57 -12.74 26.31
C GLU A 240 14.46 -13.40 24.94
N ALA A 241 13.69 -14.48 24.83
CA ALA A 241 13.41 -15.14 23.57
C ALA A 241 12.81 -14.17 22.55
N TYR A 242 11.84 -13.35 22.96
CA TYR A 242 11.24 -12.32 22.11
C TYR A 242 12.26 -11.27 21.66
N ARG A 243 13.14 -10.80 22.55
CA ARG A 243 14.21 -9.85 22.21
C ARG A 243 15.18 -10.41 21.19
N LEU A 244 15.60 -11.67 21.34
CA LEU A 244 16.49 -12.34 20.38
C LEU A 244 15.83 -12.46 19.00
N LEU A 245 14.58 -12.93 18.97
CA LEU A 245 13.80 -13.06 17.73
C LEU A 245 13.63 -11.70 17.03
N LYS A 246 13.37 -10.64 17.81
CA LYS A 246 13.26 -9.28 17.29
C LYS A 246 14.58 -8.76 16.70
N LYS A 247 15.72 -9.00 17.36
CA LYS A 247 17.06 -8.66 16.82
C LYS A 247 17.34 -9.41 15.51
N GLN A 248 17.04 -10.71 15.45
CA GLN A 248 17.23 -11.51 14.24
C GLN A 248 16.40 -10.98 13.06
N LYS A 249 15.13 -10.64 13.30
CA LYS A 249 14.27 -10.02 12.26
C LYS A 249 14.83 -8.70 11.76
N GLN A 250 15.36 -7.87 12.65
CA GLN A 250 15.99 -6.61 12.27
C GLN A 250 17.22 -6.83 11.36
N GLN A 251 18.12 -7.74 11.74
CA GLN A 251 19.28 -8.09 10.93
C GLN A 251 18.89 -8.64 9.55
N GLN A 252 17.84 -9.47 9.48
CA GLN A 252 17.31 -9.96 8.20
C GLN A 252 16.77 -8.82 7.33
N HIS A 253 16.08 -7.83 7.93
CA HIS A 253 15.63 -6.65 7.20
C HIS A 253 16.80 -5.80 6.69
N GLU A 254 17.83 -5.58 7.50
CA GLU A 254 19.04 -4.85 7.12
C GLU A 254 19.80 -5.58 6.00
N ALA A 255 19.97 -6.90 6.09
CA ALA A 255 20.60 -7.72 5.05
C ALA A 255 19.80 -7.69 3.74
N ARG A 256 18.46 -7.80 3.82
CA ARG A 256 17.59 -7.65 2.64
C ARG A 256 17.70 -6.27 2.01
N ALA A 257 17.73 -5.21 2.82
CA ALA A 257 17.92 -3.85 2.34
C ALA A 257 19.29 -3.68 1.65
N ALA A 258 20.37 -4.19 2.25
CA ALA A 258 21.70 -4.16 1.67
C ALA A 258 21.78 -4.94 0.34
N ASN A 259 21.13 -6.10 0.25
CA ASN A 259 21.07 -6.88 -0.99
C ASN A 259 20.27 -6.15 -2.09
N LEU A 260 19.18 -5.47 -1.74
CA LEU A 260 18.44 -4.62 -2.67
C LEU A 260 19.28 -3.45 -3.18
N GLU A 261 20.08 -2.81 -2.33
CA GLU A 261 21.00 -1.75 -2.74
C GLU A 261 22.10 -2.25 -3.69
N LYS A 262 22.64 -3.47 -3.45
CA LYS A 262 23.58 -4.11 -4.38
C LYS A 262 22.95 -4.42 -5.75
N LEU A 263 21.69 -4.83 -5.79
CA LEU A 263 20.97 -5.09 -7.04
C LEU A 263 20.67 -3.81 -7.83
N LYS A 264 20.46 -2.67 -7.15
CA LYS A 264 20.24 -1.37 -7.80
C LYS A 264 21.51 -0.78 -8.38
N ASN A 265 22.68 -1.10 -7.81
CA ASN A 265 23.99 -0.65 -8.28
C ASN A 265 24.89 -1.86 -8.57
N PRO A 266 24.65 -2.60 -9.67
CA PRO A 266 25.57 -3.64 -10.09
C PRO A 266 26.89 -2.99 -10.53
N GLN A 267 28.01 -3.50 -10.01
CA GLN A 267 29.35 -3.18 -10.50
C GLN A 267 29.57 -3.76 -11.90
#